data_AF-A0A6M3JCB1-F1
#
_entry.id   AF-A0A6M3JCB1-F1
#
_cell.length_a   1.000
_cell.length_b   1.000
_cell.length_c   1.000
_cell.angle_alpha   90.00
_cell.angle_beta   90.00
_cell.angle_gamma   90.00
#
_symmetry.space_group_name_H-M   'P 1'
#
loop_
_entity.id
_entity.type
_entity.pdbx_description
1 polymer ?
#
loop_
_entity_poly.entity_id
_entity_poly.type
_entity_poly.pdbx_seq_one_letter_code
_entity_poly.pdbx_strand_id
1 'polypeptide(L)'
;MDTLITVEYGKSSRLYKVWAAMKQRCLNSKNKNYGRYGGRGITVCSDWMKFEPFQEWALSHGYSMGLTIERVKNDKGYAPENCEWRTRQDQAINRDFAPSQSGARGVSWHKHLCKWYARVIYKRKVAYAEYFDNFTEAVHAVERQRNIIFH
;
A
#
# COMPACT_ATOMS: atom_id res chain seq x y z
N MET A 1 1.12 33.51 -6.13
CA MET A 1 -0.04 33.10 -5.32
C MET A 1 -0.61 31.88 -6.01
N ASP A 2 -0.23 30.69 -5.55
CA ASP A 2 -0.72 29.44 -6.11
C ASP A 2 -2.17 29.24 -5.67
N THR A 3 -3.07 29.32 -6.65
CA THR A 3 -4.48 28.99 -6.46
C THR A 3 -4.56 27.49 -6.17
N LEU A 4 -4.68 27.14 -4.89
CA LEU A 4 -5.02 25.77 -4.48
C LEU A 4 -6.40 25.44 -5.05
N ILE A 5 -6.43 24.74 -6.18
CA ILE A 5 -7.65 24.15 -6.72
C ILE A 5 -8.08 23.06 -5.74
N THR A 6 -8.98 23.40 -4.82
CA THR A 6 -9.67 22.41 -3.99
C THR A 6 -10.60 21.63 -4.90
N VAL A 7 -10.13 20.48 -5.39
CA VAL A 7 -10.99 19.53 -6.11
C VAL A 7 -12.01 18.99 -5.10
N GLU A 8 -13.24 19.48 -5.16
CA GLU A 8 -14.34 18.94 -4.36
C GLU A 8 -14.72 17.54 -4.88
N TYR A 9 -14.39 16.51 -4.10
CA TYR A 9 -14.81 15.15 -4.39
C TYR A 9 -16.21 14.91 -3.82
N GLY A 10 -17.24 15.06 -4.65
CA GLY A 10 -18.61 14.74 -4.25
C GLY A 10 -18.81 13.28 -3.83
N LYS A 11 -19.95 12.96 -3.19
CA LYS A 11 -20.31 11.61 -2.69
C LYS A 11 -20.28 10.50 -3.75
N SER A 12 -20.36 10.85 -5.03
CA SER A 12 -20.26 9.91 -6.16
C SER A 12 -18.83 9.59 -6.59
N SER A 13 -17.83 10.27 -6.02
CA SER A 13 -16.44 10.12 -6.39
C SER A 13 -15.90 8.72 -6.05
N ARG A 14 -14.91 8.29 -6.83
CA ARG A 14 -14.20 7.04 -6.58
C ARG A 14 -13.53 7.02 -5.21
N LEU A 15 -12.95 8.15 -4.79
CA LEU A 15 -12.29 8.29 -3.50
C LEU A 15 -13.29 8.12 -2.34
N TYR A 16 -14.47 8.73 -2.44
CA TYR A 16 -15.55 8.53 -1.47
C TYR A 16 -16.00 7.07 -1.40
N LYS A 17 -16.11 6.39 -2.54
CA LYS A 17 -16.43 4.95 -2.57
C LYS A 17 -15.36 4.10 -1.88
N VAL A 18 -14.08 4.44 -2.02
CA VAL A 18 -12.98 3.75 -1.31
C VAL A 18 -13.12 3.94 0.20
N TRP A 19 -13.32 5.17 0.66
CA TRP A 19 -13.53 5.51 2.06
C TRP A 19 -14.76 4.80 2.66
N ALA A 20 -15.90 4.87 1.96
CA ALA A 20 -17.12 4.20 2.39
C ALA A 20 -16.92 2.68 2.47
N ALA A 21 -16.27 2.07 1.47
CA ALA A 21 -15.97 0.64 1.48
C ALA A 21 -15.03 0.25 2.64
N MET A 22 -14.03 1.09 2.95
CA MET A 22 -13.14 0.89 4.11
C MET A 22 -13.94 0.83 5.42
N LYS A 23 -14.82 1.80 5.67
CA LYS A 23 -15.69 1.82 6.85
C LYS A 23 -16.62 0.61 6.89
N GLN A 24 -17.20 0.25 5.75
CA GLN A 24 -18.08 -0.92 5.65
C GLN A 24 -17.38 -2.23 6.02
N ARG A 25 -16.12 -2.42 5.62
CA ARG A 25 -15.34 -3.61 6.01
C ARG A 25 -15.06 -3.68 7.52
N CYS A 26 -14.82 -2.53 8.16
CA CYS A 26 -14.40 -2.51 9.57
C CYS A 26 -15.56 -2.43 10.56
N LEU A 27 -16.67 -1.78 10.20
CA LEU A 27 -17.71 -1.39 11.15
C LEU A 27 -19.06 -2.08 10.91
N ASN A 28 -19.32 -2.61 9.71
CA ASN A 28 -20.59 -3.25 9.40
C ASN A 28 -20.46 -4.77 9.50
N SER A 29 -21.01 -5.38 10.55
CA SER A 29 -21.02 -6.82 10.77
C SER A 29 -21.72 -7.62 9.67
N LYS A 30 -22.64 -7.00 8.91
CA LYS A 30 -23.31 -7.62 7.75
C LYS A 30 -22.46 -7.59 6.48
N ASN A 31 -21.34 -6.89 6.47
CA ASN A 31 -20.46 -6.87 5.31
C ASN A 31 -19.80 -8.25 5.14
N LYS A 32 -19.81 -8.81 3.92
CA LYS A 32 -19.19 -10.11 3.61
C LYS A 32 -17.71 -10.22 4.02
N ASN A 33 -17.00 -9.10 4.07
CA ASN A 33 -15.59 -9.06 4.46
C ASN A 33 -15.40 -8.75 5.95
N TYR A 34 -16.45 -8.48 6.73
CA TYR A 34 -16.32 -8.04 8.11
C TYR A 34 -15.47 -9.00 8.96
N GLY A 35 -15.69 -10.31 8.83
CA GLY A 35 -14.90 -11.32 9.56
C GLY A 35 -13.40 -11.25 9.32
N ARG A 36 -12.93 -10.74 8.16
CA ARG A 36 -11.51 -10.56 7.85
C ARG A 36 -10.95 -9.20 8.30
N TYR A 37 -11.82 -8.31 8.78
CA TYR A 37 -11.52 -6.93 9.11
C TYR A 37 -12.05 -6.61 10.52
N GLY A 38 -13.25 -6.04 10.64
CA GLY A 38 -13.83 -5.68 11.94
C GLY A 38 -13.91 -6.85 12.91
N GLY A 39 -14.23 -8.05 12.42
CA GLY A 39 -14.24 -9.28 13.23
C GLY A 39 -12.87 -9.72 13.77
N ARG A 40 -11.76 -9.20 13.20
CA ARG A 40 -10.39 -9.37 13.72
C ARG A 40 -9.95 -8.23 14.64
N GLY A 41 -10.80 -7.23 14.87
CA GLY A 41 -10.43 -6.01 15.59
C GLY A 41 -9.72 -4.95 14.74
N ILE A 42 -9.76 -5.06 13.40
CA ILE A 42 -9.21 -4.02 12.51
C ILE A 42 -10.16 -2.82 12.50
N THR A 43 -9.65 -1.67 12.95
CA THR A 43 -10.40 -0.41 13.07
C THR A 43 -9.97 0.63 12.04
N VAL A 44 -10.67 1.76 12.03
CA VAL A 44 -10.33 2.99 11.29
C VAL A 44 -10.02 4.07 12.32
N CYS A 45 -8.98 4.87 12.11
CA CYS A 45 -8.67 5.98 13.01
C CYS A 45 -9.83 6.99 13.09
N SER A 46 -9.90 7.73 14.20
CA SER A 46 -11.00 8.67 14.48
C SER A 46 -11.20 9.70 13.38
N ASP A 47 -10.12 10.21 12.80
CA ASP A 47 -10.18 11.31 11.83
C ASP A 47 -10.81 10.84 10.52
N TRP A 48 -10.48 9.61 10.11
CA TRP A 48 -11.04 8.97 8.93
C TRP A 48 -12.47 8.45 9.13
N MET A 49 -13.09 8.71 10.28
CA MET A 49 -14.53 8.53 10.44
C MET A 49 -15.33 9.59 9.69
N LYS A 50 -14.69 10.72 9.34
CA LYS A 50 -15.18 11.74 8.42
C LYS A 50 -14.45 11.62 7.08
N PHE A 51 -15.06 12.12 6.01
CA PHE A 51 -14.49 11.96 4.66
C PHE A 51 -13.40 13.00 4.38
N GLU A 52 -13.57 14.21 4.90
CA GLU A 52 -12.70 15.36 4.62
C GLU A 52 -11.25 15.12 5.08
N PRO A 53 -10.98 14.64 6.32
CA PRO A 53 -9.61 14.33 6.74
C PRO A 53 -9.00 13.17 5.94
N PHE A 54 -9.82 12.18 5.55
CA PHE A 54 -9.37 11.09 4.70
C PHE A 54 -9.00 11.57 3.30
N GLN A 55 -9.81 12.47 2.73
CA GLN A 55 -9.58 13.05 1.41
C GLN A 55 -8.30 13.88 1.40
N GLU A 56 -8.10 14.73 2.39
CA GLU A 56 -6.88 15.56 2.52
C GLU A 56 -5.62 14.68 2.58
N TRP A 57 -5.66 13.63 3.41
CA TRP A 57 -4.58 12.63 3.45
C TRP A 57 -4.40 11.96 2.09
N ALA A 58 -5.48 11.50 1.46
CA ALA A 58 -5.41 10.78 0.19
C ALA A 58 -4.72 11.61 -0.90
N LEU A 59 -5.08 12.89 -1.04
CA LEU A 59 -4.54 13.79 -2.05
C LEU A 59 -3.07 14.13 -1.76
N SER A 60 -2.72 14.39 -0.50
CA SER A 60 -1.33 14.65 -0.11
C SER A 60 -0.42 13.43 -0.20
N HIS A 61 -0.97 12.22 -0.22
CA HIS A 61 -0.22 10.95 -0.25
C HIS A 61 -0.28 10.22 -1.60
N GLY A 62 -0.57 10.96 -2.67
CA GLY A 62 -0.41 10.45 -4.04
C GLY A 62 -1.59 9.63 -4.56
N TYR A 63 -2.80 9.83 -4.02
CA TYR A 63 -4.00 9.23 -4.60
C TYR A 63 -4.11 9.57 -6.10
N SER A 64 -4.31 8.54 -6.91
CA SER A 64 -4.62 8.67 -8.33
C SER A 64 -5.63 7.62 -8.79
N MET A 65 -6.17 7.83 -9.99
CA MET A 65 -7.07 6.87 -10.62
C MET A 65 -6.35 5.54 -10.83
N GLY A 66 -7.02 4.43 -10.52
CA GLY A 66 -6.43 3.09 -10.58
C GLY A 66 -5.84 2.58 -9.26
N LEU A 67 -5.48 3.47 -8.32
CA LEU A 67 -4.93 3.06 -7.02
C LEU A 67 -5.98 2.56 -6.04
N THR A 68 -5.59 1.66 -5.16
CA THR A 68 -6.38 1.12 -4.05
C THR A 68 -5.66 1.37 -2.74
N ILE A 69 -6.41 1.64 -1.68
CA ILE A 69 -5.84 1.78 -0.34
C ILE A 69 -5.42 0.41 0.20
N GLU A 70 -4.15 0.28 0.54
CA GLU A 70 -3.53 -0.90 1.12
C GLU A 70 -3.07 -0.59 2.55
N ARG A 71 -3.07 -1.61 3.41
CA ARG A 71 -2.45 -1.51 4.73
C ARG A 71 -1.05 -2.09 4.67
N VAL A 72 -0.04 -1.31 5.07
CA VAL A 72 1.37 -1.76 5.08
C VAL A 72 1.55 -2.93 6.05
N LYS A 73 0.96 -2.84 7.25
CA LYS A 73 0.89 -3.94 8.21
C LYS A 73 -0.53 -4.48 8.26
N ASN A 74 -0.70 -5.71 7.78
CA ASN A 74 -2.00 -6.35 7.60
C ASN A 74 -2.82 -6.52 8.89
N ASP A 75 -2.14 -6.63 10.03
CA ASP A 75 -2.76 -6.83 11.35
C ASP A 75 -3.08 -5.52 12.08
N LYS A 76 -2.70 -4.36 11.51
CA LYS A 76 -3.01 -3.04 12.06
C LYS A 76 -4.24 -2.42 11.37
N GLY A 77 -4.78 -1.37 11.98
CA GLY A 77 -5.94 -0.61 11.49
C GLY A 77 -5.67 0.27 10.27
N TYR A 78 -6.71 0.94 9.78
CA TYR A 78 -6.59 2.01 8.78
C TYR A 78 -6.24 3.32 9.47
N ALA A 79 -5.06 3.84 9.17
CA ALA A 79 -4.55 5.12 9.64
C ALA A 79 -3.47 5.65 8.69
N PRO A 80 -3.19 6.97 8.65
CA PRO A 80 -2.18 7.57 7.77
C PRO A 80 -0.83 6.84 7.79
N GLU A 81 -0.37 6.42 8.97
CA GLU A 81 0.93 5.76 9.18
C GLU A 81 0.97 4.28 8.78
N ASN A 82 -0.19 3.68 8.51
CA ASN A 82 -0.30 2.27 8.14
C ASN A 82 -0.95 2.07 6.77
N CYS A 83 -1.22 3.14 6.02
CA CYS A 83 -1.88 3.04 4.73
C CYS A 83 -1.04 3.65 3.62
N GLU A 84 -1.19 3.07 2.44
CA GLU A 84 -0.57 3.57 1.21
C GLU A 84 -1.48 3.32 0.01
N TRP A 85 -1.25 4.07 -1.07
CA TRP A 85 -1.93 3.85 -2.33
C TRP A 85 -1.09 2.91 -3.20
N ARG A 86 -1.67 1.76 -3.58
CA ARG A 86 -1.02 0.76 -4.45
C ARG A 86 -1.94 0.36 -5.58
N THR A 87 -1.39 -0.10 -6.71
CA THR A 87 -2.25 -0.67 -7.75
C THR A 87 -2.66 -2.10 -7.41
N ARG A 88 -3.74 -2.56 -8.07
CA ARG A 88 -4.13 -3.98 -8.03
C ARG A 88 -3.05 -4.90 -8.60
N GLN A 89 -2.27 -4.40 -9.56
CA GLN A 89 -1.14 -5.13 -10.13
C GLN A 89 -0.05 -5.33 -9.09
N ASP A 90 0.31 -4.30 -8.32
CA ASP A 90 1.27 -4.41 -7.22
C ASP A 90 0.81 -5.45 -6.17
N GLN A 91 -0.48 -5.43 -5.82
CA GLN A 91 -1.06 -6.42 -4.91
C GLN A 91 -1.04 -7.85 -5.49
N ALA A 92 -1.31 -8.03 -6.79
CA ALA A 92 -1.24 -9.33 -7.45
C ALA A 92 0.20 -9.86 -7.48
N ILE A 93 1.14 -9.01 -7.90
CA ILE A 93 2.57 -9.32 -7.84
C ILE A 93 2.93 -9.74 -6.40
N ASN A 94 2.58 -8.96 -5.37
CA ASN A 94 2.92 -9.33 -4.00
C ASN A 94 2.29 -10.65 -3.51
N ARG A 95 1.19 -11.13 -4.11
CA ARG A 95 0.52 -12.40 -3.75
C ARG A 95 1.05 -13.62 -4.50
N ASP A 96 1.46 -13.47 -5.75
CA ASP A 96 1.75 -14.62 -6.64
C ASP A 96 3.08 -15.32 -6.35
N PHE A 97 3.90 -14.80 -5.43
CA PHE A 97 5.22 -15.36 -5.15
C PHE A 97 5.34 -15.63 -3.66
N ALA A 98 5.66 -16.88 -3.33
CA ALA A 98 5.93 -17.28 -1.95
C ALA A 98 6.95 -16.33 -1.32
N PRO A 99 6.80 -15.98 -0.02
CA PRO A 99 7.80 -15.19 0.67
C PRO A 99 9.16 -15.87 0.52
N SER A 100 10.18 -15.10 0.12
CA SER A 100 11.55 -15.59 0.14
C SER A 100 11.96 -15.94 1.56
N GLN A 101 13.04 -16.71 1.75
CA GLN A 101 13.58 -17.04 3.08
C GLN A 101 13.84 -15.80 3.97
N SER A 102 14.01 -14.63 3.35
CA SER A 102 14.19 -13.32 4.00
C SER A 102 12.90 -12.67 4.51
N GLY A 103 11.72 -13.22 4.21
CA GLY A 103 10.42 -12.61 4.56
C GLY A 103 9.99 -11.43 3.68
N ALA A 104 10.85 -10.94 2.77
CA ALA A 104 10.50 -9.86 1.84
C ALA A 104 10.86 -10.18 0.40
N ARG A 105 9.85 -10.20 -0.48
CA ARG A 105 9.99 -10.60 -1.87
C ARG A 105 10.98 -9.72 -2.63
N GLY A 106 11.96 -10.35 -3.26
CA GLY A 106 12.98 -9.65 -4.04
C GLY A 106 14.11 -9.09 -3.19
N VAL A 107 14.10 -9.36 -1.88
CA VAL A 107 15.21 -9.06 -0.98
C VAL A 107 15.81 -10.38 -0.51
N SER A 108 17.12 -10.50 -0.49
CA SER A 108 17.83 -11.71 -0.03
C SER A 108 19.16 -11.34 0.61
N TRP A 109 19.67 -12.17 1.53
CA TRP A 109 20.99 -11.93 2.12
C TRP A 109 22.11 -12.46 1.22
N HIS A 110 23.07 -11.61 0.87
CA HIS A 110 24.24 -11.98 0.07
C HIS A 110 25.44 -12.28 0.99
N LYS A 111 25.66 -13.57 1.29
CA LYS A 111 26.59 -14.04 2.33
C LYS A 111 28.01 -13.49 2.22
N HIS A 112 28.59 -13.43 1.02
CA HIS A 112 29.99 -13.00 0.84
C HIS A 112 30.20 -11.49 0.95
N LEU A 113 29.16 -10.72 0.66
CA LEU A 113 29.23 -9.26 0.74
C LEU A 113 28.71 -8.75 2.09
N CYS A 114 28.09 -9.63 2.88
CA CYS A 114 27.36 -9.28 4.09
C CYS A 114 26.38 -8.12 3.86
N LYS A 115 25.65 -8.17 2.74
CA LYS A 115 24.70 -7.13 2.34
C LYS A 115 23.35 -7.73 1.96
N TRP A 116 22.29 -6.95 2.16
CA TRP A 116 20.97 -7.22 1.62
C TRP A 116 20.94 -6.92 0.14
N TYR A 117 20.63 -7.91 -0.68
CA TYR A 117 20.50 -7.81 -2.12
C TYR A 117 19.03 -7.62 -2.50
N ALA A 118 18.72 -6.45 -3.06
CA ALA A 118 17.43 -6.10 -3.62
C ALA A 118 17.42 -6.39 -5.12
N ARG A 119 16.35 -7.02 -5.64
CA ARG A 119 16.22 -7.40 -7.05
C ARG A 119 14.78 -7.28 -7.55
N VAL A 120 14.60 -6.62 -8.69
CA VAL A 120 13.35 -6.58 -9.46
C VAL A 120 13.56 -7.22 -10.83
N ILE A 121 12.64 -8.12 -11.20
CA ILE A 121 12.64 -8.79 -12.50
C ILE A 121 11.43 -8.30 -13.29
N TYR A 122 11.64 -7.89 -14.53
CA TYR A 122 10.60 -7.48 -15.47
C TYR A 122 10.83 -8.13 -16.83
N LYS A 123 9.78 -8.67 -17.45
CA LYS A 123 9.86 -9.39 -18.74
C LYS A 123 11.03 -10.40 -18.78
N ARG A 124 11.19 -11.18 -17.70
CA ARG A 124 12.24 -12.19 -17.49
C ARG A 124 13.69 -11.65 -17.46
N LYS A 125 13.89 -10.34 -17.41
CA LYS A 125 15.19 -9.69 -17.25
C LYS A 125 15.30 -9.01 -15.89
N VAL A 126 16.51 -8.93 -15.35
CA VAL A 126 16.77 -8.14 -14.14
C VAL A 126 16.67 -6.67 -14.52
N ALA A 127 15.67 -5.99 -14.00
CA ALA A 127 15.42 -4.58 -14.27
C ALA A 127 16.04 -3.68 -13.20
N TYR A 128 16.26 -4.21 -11.99
CA TYR A 128 16.95 -3.53 -10.90
C TYR A 128 17.65 -4.56 -10.01
N ALA A 129 18.86 -4.22 -9.54
CA ALA A 129 19.67 -5.05 -8.66
C ALA A 129 20.70 -4.20 -7.91
N GLU A 130 20.59 -4.10 -6.59
CA GLU A 130 21.53 -3.35 -5.74
C GLU A 130 21.72 -4.01 -4.37
N TYR A 131 22.78 -3.59 -3.67
CA TYR A 131 23.14 -4.07 -2.35
C TYR A 131 22.98 -2.97 -1.30
N PHE A 132 22.49 -3.35 -0.12
CA PHE A 132 22.19 -2.47 1.00
C PHE A 132 22.76 -3.04 2.29
N ASP A 133 23.17 -2.17 3.21
CA ASP A 133 23.59 -2.60 4.55
C ASP A 133 22.37 -2.88 5.45
N ASN A 134 21.22 -2.26 5.16
CA ASN A 134 19.99 -2.37 5.93
C ASN A 134 18.87 -3.12 5.18
N PHE A 135 18.19 -4.04 5.89
CA PHE A 135 17.08 -4.82 5.33
C PHE A 135 15.91 -3.94 4.86
N THR A 136 15.49 -2.99 5.70
CA THR A 136 14.37 -2.10 5.43
C THR A 136 14.64 -1.23 4.20
N GLU A 137 15.87 -0.76 4.03
CA GLU A 137 16.25 0.01 2.83
C GLU A 137 16.16 -0.82 1.56
N ALA A 138 16.62 -2.08 1.60
CA ALA A 138 16.48 -3.01 0.48
C ALA A 138 15.01 -3.27 0.12
N VAL A 139 14.13 -3.41 1.14
CA VAL A 139 12.69 -3.58 0.93
C VAL A 139 12.10 -2.35 0.24
N HIS A 140 12.33 -1.16 0.79
CA HIS A 140 11.82 0.07 0.18
C HIS A 140 12.37 0.30 -1.24
N ALA A 141 13.61 -0.09 -1.51
CA ALA A 141 14.19 -0.02 -2.85
C ALA A 141 13.45 -0.91 -3.84
N VAL A 142 13.16 -2.16 -3.48
CA VAL A 142 12.34 -3.06 -4.31
C VAL A 142 10.96 -2.46 -4.58
N GLU A 143 10.31 -1.87 -3.58
CA GLU A 143 8.98 -1.27 -3.73
C GLU A 143 9.00 -0.05 -4.66
N ARG A 144 9.94 0.88 -4.45
CA ARG A 144 10.11 2.04 -5.34
C ARG A 144 10.34 1.61 -6.78
N GLN A 145 11.24 0.64 -6.99
CA GLN A 145 11.60 0.18 -8.33
C GLN A 145 10.45 -0.57 -9.00
N ARG A 146 9.64 -1.32 -8.24
CA ARG A 146 8.39 -1.87 -8.78
C ARG A 146 7.45 -0.76 -9.25
N ASN A 147 7.28 0.28 -8.45
CA ASN A 147 6.40 1.38 -8.83
C ASN A 147 6.90 2.12 -10.09
N ILE A 148 8.22 2.18 -10.33
CA ILE A 148 8.80 2.81 -11.53
C ILE A 148 8.74 1.88 -12.75
N ILE A 149 8.95 0.58 -12.57
CA ILE A 149 9.10 -0.38 -13.68
C ILE A 149 7.74 -0.85 -14.21
N PHE A 150 6.73 -0.91 -13.34
CA PHE A 150 5.41 -1.45 -13.67
C PHE A 150 4.34 -0.37 -13.93
N HIS A 151 4.64 0.92 -13.72
CA HIS A 151 3.76 2.08 -14.02
C HIS A 151 4.47 3.08 -14.93
#